data_AF-A0A419WPD6-F1
#
_entry.id   AF-A0A419WPD6-F1
#
_cell.length_a   1.000
_cell.length_b   1.000
_cell.length_c   1.000
_cell.angle_alpha   90.00
_cell.angle_beta   90.00
_cell.angle_gamma   90.00
#
_symmetry.space_group_name_H-M   'P 1'
#
loop_
_entity.id
_entity.type
_entity.pdbx_description
1 polymer ?
#
loop_
_entity_poly.entity_id
_entity_poly.type
_entity_poly.pdbx_seq_one_letter_code
_entity_poly.pdbx_strand_id
1 'polypeptide(L)' 'MPLSRLLSELFTDSAPDHDSPSGPESAPGSRDESEPDSQPTTVLYECRNCGTNVDASATTCPACGGDDIVTYAID' A
#
# COMPACT_ATOMS: atom_id res chain seq x y z
N MET A 1 -10.65 -8.27 -32.74
CA MET A 1 -9.35 -8.91 -32.41
C MET A 1 -9.24 -8.91 -30.90
N PRO A 2 -9.38 -10.06 -30.23
CA PRO A 2 -9.64 -10.08 -28.79
C PRO A 2 -8.37 -9.79 -27.98
N LEU A 3 -8.50 -8.92 -26.98
CA LEU A 3 -7.49 -8.50 -26.01
C LEU A 3 -6.87 -9.66 -25.21
N SER A 4 -7.40 -10.88 -25.35
CA SER A 4 -6.97 -12.11 -24.68
C SER A 4 -5.57 -12.59 -25.06
N ARG A 5 -4.95 -12.08 -26.14
CA ARG A 5 -3.57 -12.46 -26.53
C ARG A 5 -2.46 -11.61 -25.90
N LEU A 6 -2.79 -10.47 -25.31
CA LEU A 6 -1.78 -9.58 -24.72
C LEU A 6 -1.31 -10.01 -23.33
N LEU A 7 -2.08 -10.84 -22.62
CA LEU A 7 -1.72 -11.27 -21.26
C LEU A 7 -0.82 -12.51 -21.23
N SER A 8 -0.79 -13.35 -22.27
CA SER A 8 0.04 -14.56 -22.28
C SER A 8 1.53 -14.30 -22.49
N GLU A 9 1.90 -13.17 -23.08
CA GLU A 9 3.30 -12.82 -23.36
C GLU A 9 3.98 -12.11 -22.18
N LEU A 10 3.23 -11.65 -21.17
CA LEU A 10 3.79 -10.97 -19.99
C LEU A 10 4.28 -11.93 -18.89
N PHE A 11 3.85 -13.20 -18.95
CA PHE A 11 4.20 -14.21 -17.94
C PHE A 11 5.32 -15.17 -18.38
N THR A 12 5.97 -14.92 -19.52
CA THR A 12 7.10 -15.73 -20.01
C THR A 12 8.33 -14.85 -20.18
N ASP A 13 8.92 -14.38 -19.08
CA ASP A 13 10.36 -14.13 -19.07
C ASP A 13 10.95 -14.23 -17.66
N SER A 14 11.97 -15.07 -17.58
CA SER A 14 13.05 -15.09 -16.60
C SER A 14 12.75 -15.51 -15.16
N ALA A 15 13.04 -16.79 -14.91
CA ALA A 15 13.39 -17.30 -13.60
C ALA A 15 14.52 -16.45 -12.99
N PRO A 16 14.40 -16.00 -11.73
CA PRO A 16 15.53 -15.42 -11.04
C PRO A 16 16.36 -16.56 -10.43
N ASP A 17 17.41 -16.99 -11.13
CA ASP A 17 18.54 -17.69 -10.52
C ASP A 17 19.28 -16.70 -9.60
N HIS A 18 18.73 -16.45 -8.42
CA HIS A 18 19.42 -15.73 -7.37
C HIS A 18 20.44 -16.67 -6.71
N ASP A 19 21.68 -16.58 -7.18
CA ASP A 19 22.89 -17.00 -6.47
C ASP A 19 22.82 -16.47 -5.04
N SER A 20 22.71 -17.39 -4.07
CA SER A 20 22.63 -17.08 -2.64
C SER A 20 24.03 -17.17 -2.03
N PRO A 21 24.77 -16.06 -1.85
CA PRO A 21 25.95 -16.09 -1.02
C PRO A 21 25.55 -16.17 0.45
N SER A 22 26.14 -17.15 1.12
CA SER A 22 26.04 -17.37 2.57
C SER A 22 26.88 -16.36 3.36
N GLY A 23 26.32 -15.89 4.49
CA GLY A 23 27.04 -15.43 5.69
C GLY A 23 27.18 -13.90 5.88
N PRO A 24 27.42 -13.38 7.11
CA PRO A 24 27.75 -14.09 8.34
C PRO A 24 26.73 -13.90 9.49
N GLU A 25 26.72 -14.88 10.38
CA GLU A 25 26.31 -14.76 11.77
C GLU A 25 26.95 -13.53 12.44
N SER A 26 26.13 -12.69 13.05
CA SER A 26 26.60 -11.62 13.94
C SER A 26 25.62 -11.47 15.10
N ALA A 27 26.21 -11.44 16.28
CA ALA A 27 25.62 -11.72 17.59
C ALA A 27 24.40 -10.84 17.97
N PRO A 28 23.51 -11.33 18.86
CA PRO A 28 22.42 -10.53 19.39
C PRO A 28 22.96 -9.44 20.34
N GLY A 29 22.95 -8.21 19.85
CA GLY A 29 23.08 -7.01 20.67
C GLY A 29 21.90 -6.92 21.64
N SER A 30 22.22 -6.65 22.90
CA SER A 30 21.26 -6.56 24.00
C SER A 30 20.55 -5.20 24.00
N ARG A 31 19.21 -5.22 24.15
CA ARG A 31 18.29 -4.26 24.83
C ARG A 31 18.86 -2.87 25.16
N ASP A 32 18.19 -1.74 24.97
CA ASP A 32 16.77 -1.40 24.89
C ASP A 32 16.75 0.09 24.49
N GLU A 33 16.21 0.41 23.32
CA GLU A 33 15.70 1.75 23.04
C GLU A 33 14.30 1.53 22.50
N SER A 34 13.36 1.42 23.44
CA SER A 34 11.94 1.63 23.17
C SER A 34 11.74 3.09 22.75
N GLU A 35 12.23 3.46 21.57
CA GLU A 35 11.74 4.64 20.88
C GLU A 35 10.26 4.37 20.58
N PRO A 36 9.34 5.31 20.84
CA PRO A 36 7.99 5.17 20.36
C PRO A 36 8.08 5.12 18.83
N ASP A 37 7.98 3.91 18.28
CA ASP A 37 7.84 3.59 16.86
C ASP A 37 6.59 4.34 16.36
N SER A 38 6.76 5.63 16.16
CA SER A 38 5.72 6.56 15.72
C SER A 38 5.78 6.52 14.20
N GLN A 39 5.56 5.33 13.66
CA GLN A 39 5.38 5.15 12.23
C GLN A 39 4.25 6.10 11.81
N PRO A 40 4.48 6.99 10.84
CA PRO A 40 3.48 7.99 10.48
C PRO A 40 2.27 7.29 9.86
N THR A 41 1.23 7.06 10.67
CA THR A 41 -0.03 6.50 10.20
C THR A 41 -0.65 7.46 9.19
N THR A 42 -0.73 7.02 7.93
CA THR A 42 -1.36 7.81 6.88
C THR A 42 -2.86 7.57 6.92
N VAL A 43 -3.65 8.63 7.09
CA VAL A 43 -5.12 8.56 7.10
C VAL A 43 -5.67 9.14 5.81
N LEU A 44 -6.47 8.34 5.08
CA LEU A 44 -7.11 8.72 3.82
C LEU A 44 -8.63 8.78 3.99
N TYR A 45 -9.28 9.77 3.36
CA TYR A 45 -10.73 9.92 3.36
C TYR A 45 -11.23 9.88 1.92
N GLU A 46 -12.15 8.96 1.62
CA GLU A 46 -12.62 8.70 0.25
C GLU A 46 -14.15 8.62 0.21
N CYS A 47 -14.76 9.20 -0.82
CA CYS A 47 -16.18 9.01 -1.08
C CYS A 47 -16.44 7.62 -1.68
N ARG A 48 -17.27 6.79 -1.02
CA ARG A 48 -17.62 5.46 -1.53
C ARG A 48 -18.43 5.48 -2.81
N ASN A 49 -19.14 6.58 -3.08
CA ASN A 49 -20.03 6.68 -4.22
C ASN A 49 -19.28 6.92 -5.55
N CYS A 50 -18.17 7.68 -5.51
CA CYS A 50 -17.44 8.05 -6.72
C CYS A 50 -15.91 7.85 -6.66
N GLY A 51 -15.36 7.44 -5.52
CA GLY A 51 -13.91 7.20 -5.33
C GLY A 51 -13.07 8.47 -5.23
N THR A 52 -13.67 9.64 -5.03
CA THR A 52 -12.91 10.89 -4.87
C THR A 52 -12.36 10.99 -3.45
N ASN A 53 -11.05 11.28 -3.33
CA ASN A 53 -10.44 11.65 -2.06
C ASN A 53 -10.96 13.03 -1.61
N VAL A 54 -11.29 13.13 -0.33
CA VAL A 54 -11.85 14.33 0.28
C VAL A 54 -11.04 14.74 1.51
N ASP A 55 -11.29 15.94 2.01
CA ASP A 55 -10.70 16.41 3.26
C ASP A 55 -11.24 15.64 4.47
N ALA A 56 -10.46 15.58 5.55
CA ALA A 56 -10.83 14.92 6.80
C ALA A 56 -12.12 15.47 7.44
N SER A 57 -12.44 16.73 7.18
CA SER A 57 -13.65 17.38 7.69
C SER A 57 -14.84 17.35 6.72
N ALA A 58 -14.69 16.73 5.54
CA ALA A 58 -15.74 16.71 4.54
C ALA A 58 -16.86 15.75 4.97
N THR A 59 -18.06 16.30 5.19
CA THR A 59 -19.29 15.51 5.42
C THR A 59 -20.03 15.20 4.12
N THR A 60 -19.61 15.80 3.00
CA THR A 60 -20.23 15.65 1.68
C THR A 60 -19.16 15.77 0.61
N CYS A 61 -19.20 14.87 -0.37
CA CYS A 61 -18.24 14.85 -1.47
C CYS A 61 -18.46 16.05 -2.40
N PRO A 62 -17.45 16.90 -2.63
CA PRO A 62 -17.59 18.06 -3.52
C PRO A 62 -17.71 17.67 -5.00
N ALA A 63 -17.32 16.44 -5.36
CA ALA A 63 -17.37 15.96 -6.74
C ALA A 63 -18.75 15.41 -7.14
N CYS A 64 -19.43 14.69 -6.25
CA CYS A 64 -20.69 14.02 -6.57
C CYS A 64 -21.87 14.39 -5.66
N GLY A 65 -21.64 15.12 -4.57
CA GLY A 65 -22.66 15.48 -3.59
C GLY A 65 -23.07 14.35 -2.64
N GLY A 66 -22.44 13.18 -2.71
CA GLY A 66 -22.73 12.05 -1.80
C GLY A 66 -22.14 12.25 -0.40
N ASP A 67 -22.82 11.72 0.60
CA ASP A 67 -22.46 11.81 2.02
C ASP A 67 -21.79 10.54 2.59
N ASP A 68 -21.65 9.49 1.79
CA ASP A 68 -20.96 8.25 2.18
C ASP A 68 -19.43 8.42 2.03
N ILE A 69 -18.77 8.87 3.11
CA ILE A 69 -17.32 9.06 3.21
C ILE A 69 -16.72 7.99 4.15
N VAL A 70 -15.73 7.25 3.65
CA VAL A 70 -15.00 6.23 4.41
C VAL A 70 -13.58 6.69 4.75
N THR A 71 -13.04 6.20 5.85
CA THR A 71 -11.69 6.50 6.33
C THR A 71 -10.83 5.23 6.35
N TYR A 72 -9.62 5.33 5.82
CA TYR A 72 -8.60 4.28 5.86
C TYR A 72 -7.40 4.76 6.67
N ALA A 73 -6.88 3.91 7.55
CA ALA A 73 -5.61 4.12 8.23
C ALA A 73 -4.61 3.09 7.72
N ILE A 74 -3.43 3.56 7.30
CA ILE A 74 -2.35 2.74 6.76
C ILE A 74 -1.18 2.86 7.74
N ASP A 75 -0.73 1.72 8.24
CA ASP A 75 0.44 1.53 9.10
C ASP A 75 1.65 1.05 8.28
#